data_AF-F8X408-F1
#
_entry.id   AF-F8X408-F1
#
_cell.length_a   1.000
_cell.length_b   1.000
_cell.length_c   1.000
_cell.angle_alpha   90.00
_cell.angle_beta   90.00
_cell.angle_gamma   90.00
#
_symmetry.space_group_name_H-M   'P 1'
#
loop_
_entity.id
_entity.type
_entity.pdbx_description
1 polymer ?
#
loop_
_entity_poly.entity_id
_entity_poly.type
_entity_poly.pdbx_seq_one_letter_code
_entity_poly.pdbx_strand_id
1 'polypeptide(L)'
;MNRIIIIGNGFDRAHNLKTGYREFIDDYWSNFTNQIIDQIGLTYGIDTVIRPYSDGYVRIEVKSRNETSISDKKSVFLCEDENPYNNLLRLIEEYHEMFKTKRIIVHFENKFFEHITTQCYLTSWLDIENEYYDTLKKLLSEEDRIKRNEKVIKLNEEFSAITKLLEEYLISIVENEKIQKHESIQKAFSSLIEIEDVATSKRKEFVNSIFSDIYRFDNPMEFEEDKKNDPQYNLCNTEDESQIYFIEKKLKEILSRNVIAFQIHYY
;
A
#
# COMPACT_ATOMS: atom_id res chain seq x y z
N MET A 1 7.07 -15.89 24.05
CA MET A 1 6.15 -16.08 22.90
C MET A 1 6.72 -15.22 21.79
N ASN A 2 7.25 -15.81 20.72
CA ASN A 2 8.06 -15.07 19.75
C ASN A 2 7.22 -14.00 19.03
N ARG A 3 7.75 -12.79 18.90
CA ARG A 3 7.12 -11.71 18.14
C ARG A 3 7.24 -11.99 16.65
N ILE A 4 6.11 -12.27 16.01
CA ILE A 4 6.02 -12.37 14.54
C ILE A 4 5.36 -11.08 14.06
N ILE A 5 6.10 -10.29 13.29
CA ILE A 5 5.58 -9.07 12.65
C ILE A 5 5.34 -9.40 11.17
N ILE A 6 4.08 -9.41 10.77
CA ILE A 6 3.67 -9.59 9.38
C ILE A 6 3.29 -8.22 8.82
N ILE A 7 3.93 -7.80 7.73
CA ILE A 7 3.65 -6.54 7.05
C ILE A 7 2.83 -6.85 5.80
N GLY A 8 1.67 -6.22 5.68
CA GLY A 8 0.77 -6.35 4.54
C GLY A 8 -0.60 -5.73 4.87
N ASN A 9 -1.48 -5.63 3.88
CA ASN A 9 -2.80 -5.00 4.06
C ASN A 9 -3.74 -5.80 4.98
N GLY A 10 -3.37 -7.02 5.39
CA GLY A 10 -4.17 -7.85 6.27
C GLY A 10 -4.45 -7.20 7.62
N PHE A 11 -3.49 -6.40 8.14
CA PHE A 11 -3.69 -5.60 9.34
C PHE A 11 -4.79 -4.55 9.15
N ASP A 12 -4.69 -3.79 8.06
CA ASP A 12 -5.64 -2.74 7.72
C ASP A 12 -7.06 -3.30 7.58
N ARG A 13 -7.20 -4.42 6.85
CA ARG A 13 -8.48 -5.12 6.67
C ARG A 13 -9.03 -5.66 7.99
N ALA A 14 -8.20 -6.13 8.90
CA ALA A 14 -8.64 -6.56 10.23
C ALA A 14 -9.18 -5.41 11.08
N HIS A 15 -8.79 -4.16 10.77
CA HIS A 15 -9.30 -2.95 11.39
C HIS A 15 -10.37 -2.24 10.55
N ASN A 16 -10.91 -2.92 9.52
CA ASN A 16 -11.91 -2.38 8.59
C ASN A 16 -11.46 -1.13 7.81
N LEU A 17 -10.16 -0.90 7.70
CA LEU A 17 -9.63 0.15 6.83
C LEU A 17 -9.81 -0.26 5.37
N LYS A 18 -10.25 0.70 4.55
CA LYS A 18 -10.60 0.49 3.14
C LYS A 18 -9.38 0.43 2.22
N THR A 19 -8.37 -0.37 2.54
CA THR A 19 -7.09 -0.42 1.80
C THR A 19 -7.05 -1.50 0.70
N GLY A 20 -8.19 -2.10 0.37
CA GLY A 20 -8.31 -3.04 -0.75
C GLY A 20 -8.34 -2.33 -2.10
N TYR A 21 -8.10 -3.10 -3.16
CA TYR A 21 -8.10 -2.59 -4.53
C TYR A 21 -9.48 -2.07 -4.95
N ARG A 22 -10.55 -2.80 -4.62
CA ARG A 22 -11.93 -2.40 -4.95
C ARG A 22 -12.26 -1.04 -4.34
N GLU A 23 -11.97 -0.87 -3.06
CA GLU A 23 -12.25 0.40 -2.39
C GLU A 23 -11.44 1.56 -3.00
N PHE A 24 -10.17 1.32 -3.36
CA PHE A 24 -9.34 2.29 -4.07
C PHE A 24 -9.94 2.72 -5.42
N ILE A 25 -10.27 1.76 -6.29
CA ILE A 25 -10.73 2.07 -7.64
C ILE A 25 -12.14 2.68 -7.63
N ASP A 26 -13.00 2.22 -6.72
CA ASP A 26 -14.35 2.75 -6.52
C ASP A 26 -14.32 4.19 -5.98
N ASP A 27 -13.43 4.48 -5.02
CA ASP A 27 -13.23 5.83 -4.51
C ASP A 27 -12.75 6.78 -5.62
N TYR A 28 -11.76 6.36 -6.41
CA TYR A 28 -11.26 7.13 -7.55
C TYR A 28 -12.40 7.51 -8.51
N TRP A 29 -13.18 6.53 -8.98
CA TRP A 29 -14.25 6.79 -9.95
C TRP A 29 -15.42 7.56 -9.37
N SER A 30 -15.72 7.38 -8.08
CA SER A 30 -16.72 8.19 -7.37
C SER A 30 -16.30 9.65 -7.31
N ASN A 31 -15.04 9.91 -6.94
CA ASN A 31 -14.49 11.25 -6.86
C ASN A 31 -14.41 11.90 -8.25
N PHE A 32 -13.93 11.17 -9.25
CA PHE A 32 -13.88 11.65 -10.64
C PHE A 32 -15.28 12.03 -11.16
N THR A 33 -16.28 11.19 -10.92
CA THR A 33 -17.67 11.46 -11.31
C THR A 33 -18.24 12.69 -10.61
N ASN A 34 -17.92 12.88 -9.32
CA ASN A 34 -18.34 14.07 -8.59
C ASN A 34 -17.72 15.36 -9.14
N GLN A 35 -16.50 15.31 -9.67
CA GLN A 35 -15.84 16.50 -10.26
C GLN A 35 -16.47 16.95 -11.58
N ILE A 36 -16.99 16.02 -12.38
CA ILE A 36 -17.56 16.34 -13.70
C ILE A 36 -19.02 16.79 -13.62
N ILE A 37 -19.73 16.40 -12.55
CA ILE A 37 -21.14 16.72 -12.37
C ILE A 37 -21.31 18.20 -12.02
N ASP A 38 -22.06 18.91 -12.87
CA ASP A 38 -22.52 20.26 -12.59
C ASP A 38 -23.82 20.23 -11.81
N GLN A 39 -23.76 20.56 -10.52
CA GLN A 39 -24.94 20.61 -9.65
C GLN A 39 -25.99 21.63 -10.12
N ILE A 40 -25.55 22.75 -10.73
CA ILE A 40 -26.46 23.74 -11.33
C ILE A 40 -27.09 23.15 -12.60
N GLY A 41 -26.26 22.50 -13.42
CA GLY A 41 -26.69 21.76 -14.61
C GLY A 41 -27.77 20.72 -14.31
N LEU A 42 -27.55 19.91 -13.28
CA LEU A 42 -28.50 18.92 -12.77
C LEU A 42 -29.82 19.54 -12.31
N THR A 43 -29.75 20.63 -11.54
CA THR A 43 -30.94 21.27 -10.94
C THR A 43 -31.88 21.86 -11.99
N TYR A 44 -31.32 22.43 -13.06
CA TYR A 44 -32.08 23.15 -14.08
C TYR A 44 -32.22 22.40 -15.41
N GLY A 45 -31.68 21.17 -15.51
CA GLY A 45 -31.78 20.33 -16.70
C GLY A 45 -31.13 20.93 -17.95
N ILE A 46 -30.07 21.72 -17.76
CA ILE A 46 -29.36 22.40 -18.86
C ILE A 46 -28.18 21.57 -19.36
N ASP A 47 -27.72 21.83 -20.58
CA ASP A 47 -26.69 21.07 -21.29
C ASP A 47 -25.28 21.10 -20.68
N THR A 48 -25.12 21.71 -19.51
CA THR A 48 -23.89 21.78 -18.71
C THR A 48 -23.82 20.70 -17.62
N VAL A 49 -24.78 19.76 -17.53
CA VAL A 49 -24.81 18.68 -16.52
C VAL A 49 -23.46 17.99 -16.33
N ILE A 50 -22.71 17.80 -17.43
CA ILE A 50 -21.36 17.24 -17.41
C ILE A 50 -20.39 18.27 -17.97
N ARG A 51 -19.36 18.58 -17.18
CA ARG A 51 -18.31 19.53 -17.53
C ARG A 51 -17.03 18.80 -17.95
N PRO A 52 -16.25 19.36 -18.91
CA PRO A 52 -14.92 18.87 -19.17
C PRO A 52 -14.06 18.90 -17.91
N TYR A 53 -13.32 17.84 -17.66
CA TYR A 53 -12.47 17.68 -16.49
C TYR A 53 -11.28 16.80 -16.85
N SER A 54 -10.15 17.03 -16.19
CA SER A 54 -8.94 16.23 -16.36
C SER A 54 -8.15 16.25 -15.06
N ASP A 55 -7.75 15.10 -14.57
CA ASP A 55 -6.89 14.94 -13.39
C ASP A 55 -5.45 14.52 -13.77
N GLY A 56 -5.18 14.35 -15.06
CA GLY A 56 -3.89 13.91 -15.60
C GLY A 56 -3.83 12.40 -15.89
N TYR A 57 -4.78 11.62 -15.39
CA TYR A 57 -4.92 10.18 -15.66
C TYR A 57 -6.08 9.91 -16.62
N VAL A 58 -7.20 10.60 -16.40
CA VAL A 58 -8.41 10.53 -17.20
C VAL A 58 -8.88 11.95 -17.53
N ARG A 59 -9.35 12.14 -18.76
CA ARG A 59 -9.96 13.39 -19.23
C ARG A 59 -11.32 13.14 -19.85
N ILE A 60 -12.27 14.01 -19.54
CA ILE A 60 -13.57 14.09 -20.20
C ILE A 60 -13.61 15.30 -21.13
N GLU A 61 -14.00 15.06 -22.37
CA GLU A 61 -14.26 16.09 -23.38
C GLU A 61 -15.73 16.04 -23.81
N VAL A 62 -16.33 17.21 -24.04
CA VAL A 62 -17.68 17.34 -24.59
C VAL A 62 -17.58 17.98 -25.97
N LYS A 63 -17.93 17.23 -27.02
CA LYS A 63 -17.86 17.67 -28.42
C LYS A 63 -19.24 17.76 -29.06
N SER A 64 -19.34 18.53 -30.13
CA SER A 64 -20.52 18.50 -30.99
C SER A 64 -20.52 17.22 -31.83
N ARG A 65 -21.68 16.58 -31.99
CA ARG A 65 -21.83 15.35 -32.77
C ARG A 65 -21.45 15.55 -34.25
N ASN A 66 -21.51 16.78 -34.74
CA ASN A 66 -21.13 17.14 -36.11
C ASN A 66 -19.61 17.09 -36.33
N GLU A 67 -18.82 17.06 -35.26
CA GLU A 67 -17.34 17.02 -35.30
C GLU A 67 -16.79 15.59 -35.16
N THR A 68 -17.65 14.59 -34.90
CA THR A 68 -17.21 13.21 -34.66
C THR A 68 -17.37 12.34 -35.91
N SER A 69 -16.25 12.00 -36.54
CA SER A 69 -16.17 10.93 -37.54
C SER A 69 -16.69 9.60 -36.95
N ILE A 70 -17.35 8.81 -37.78
CA ILE A 70 -18.28 7.69 -37.47
C ILE A 70 -17.65 6.45 -36.76
N SER A 71 -16.43 6.48 -36.22
CA SER A 71 -15.76 5.24 -35.75
C SER A 71 -16.07 4.77 -34.33
N ASP A 72 -16.58 5.61 -33.43
CA ASP A 72 -16.43 5.31 -32.00
C ASP A 72 -17.63 4.60 -31.36
N LYS A 73 -18.21 3.59 -32.01
CA LYS A 73 -19.07 2.63 -31.27
C LYS A 73 -18.20 1.54 -30.66
N LYS A 74 -17.34 1.91 -29.70
CA LYS A 74 -16.77 0.92 -28.78
C LYS A 74 -17.92 0.54 -27.85
N SER A 75 -18.41 -0.69 -27.95
CA SER A 75 -19.43 -1.21 -27.04
C SER A 75 -18.90 -1.03 -25.62
N VAL A 76 -19.62 -0.24 -24.82
CA VAL A 76 -19.32 -0.03 -23.42
C VAL A 76 -19.56 -1.38 -22.74
N PHE A 77 -18.49 -2.04 -22.30
CA PHE A 77 -18.61 -3.25 -21.51
C PHE A 77 -18.99 -2.80 -20.10
N LEU A 78 -20.24 -3.07 -19.70
CA LEU A 78 -20.73 -2.83 -18.35
C LEU A 78 -20.48 -4.09 -17.52
N CYS A 79 -19.87 -3.93 -16.35
CA CYS A 79 -19.78 -5.01 -15.38
C CYS A 79 -21.19 -5.44 -14.94
N GLU A 80 -21.41 -6.73 -14.65
CA GLU A 80 -22.68 -7.20 -14.08
C GLU A 80 -22.92 -6.62 -12.68
N ASP A 81 -21.85 -6.43 -11.89
CA ASP A 81 -21.91 -5.77 -10.59
C ASP A 81 -21.85 -4.24 -10.75
N GLU A 82 -22.78 -3.52 -10.10
CA GLU A 82 -22.75 -2.05 -10.06
C GLU A 82 -21.48 -1.57 -9.34
N ASN A 83 -20.68 -0.75 -10.03
CA ASN A 83 -19.52 -0.05 -9.49
C ASN A 83 -19.54 1.43 -9.94
N PRO A 84 -18.75 2.31 -9.32
CA PRO A 84 -18.76 3.74 -9.64
C PRO A 84 -18.35 4.08 -11.08
N TYR A 85 -17.50 3.26 -11.73
CA TYR A 85 -17.19 3.45 -13.14
C TYR A 85 -18.39 3.13 -14.06
N ASN A 86 -19.13 2.06 -13.77
CA ASN A 86 -20.40 1.77 -14.44
C ASN A 86 -21.41 2.91 -14.25
N ASN A 87 -21.44 3.55 -13.08
CA ASN A 87 -22.29 4.72 -12.85
C ASN A 87 -21.92 5.90 -13.75
N LEU A 88 -20.61 6.16 -13.93
CA LEU A 88 -20.13 7.16 -14.89
C LEU A 88 -20.60 6.83 -16.32
N LEU A 89 -20.47 5.57 -16.74
CA LEU A 89 -20.87 5.13 -18.07
C LEU A 89 -22.38 5.30 -18.30
N ARG A 90 -23.20 4.90 -17.33
CA ARG A 90 -24.66 5.11 -17.36
C ARG A 90 -25.02 6.60 -17.42
N LEU A 91 -24.36 7.43 -16.61
CA LEU A 91 -24.54 8.88 -16.62
C LEU A 91 -24.23 9.48 -18.01
N ILE A 92 -23.17 8.99 -18.66
CA ILE A 92 -22.81 9.40 -20.02
C ILE A 92 -23.87 8.97 -21.04
N GLU A 93 -24.39 7.76 -20.94
CA GLU A 93 -25.47 7.26 -21.80
C GLU A 93 -26.76 8.09 -21.64
N GLU A 94 -27.17 8.35 -20.40
CA GLU A 94 -28.31 9.22 -20.09
C GLU A 94 -28.13 10.63 -20.67
N TYR A 95 -26.92 11.20 -20.55
CA TYR A 95 -26.59 12.49 -21.15
C TYR A 95 -26.70 12.46 -22.68
N HIS A 96 -26.26 11.39 -23.35
CA HIS A 96 -26.36 11.28 -24.81
C HIS A 96 -27.82 11.19 -25.28
N GLU A 97 -28.69 10.54 -24.50
CA GLU A 97 -30.14 10.48 -24.77
C GLU A 97 -30.81 11.85 -24.59
N MET A 98 -30.42 12.59 -23.54
CA MET A 98 -30.92 13.94 -23.28
C MET A 98 -30.42 14.96 -24.32
N PHE A 99 -29.14 14.90 -24.69
CA PHE A 99 -28.46 15.91 -25.51
C PHE A 99 -27.91 15.32 -26.82
N LYS A 100 -28.80 15.03 -27.77
CA LYS A 100 -28.48 14.33 -29.04
C LYS A 100 -27.42 14.99 -29.92
N THR A 101 -27.17 16.29 -29.73
CA THR A 101 -26.19 17.09 -30.50
C THR A 101 -24.81 17.12 -29.86
N LYS A 102 -24.67 16.64 -28.63
CA LYS A 102 -23.40 16.58 -27.91
C LYS A 102 -22.95 15.14 -27.74
N ARG A 103 -21.64 14.96 -27.59
CA ARG A 103 -21.02 13.68 -27.33
C ARG A 103 -19.93 13.84 -26.29
N ILE A 104 -19.95 12.95 -25.31
CA ILE A 104 -18.92 12.86 -24.28
C ILE A 104 -17.90 11.82 -24.71
N ILE A 105 -16.63 12.17 -24.57
CA ILE A 105 -15.51 11.28 -24.85
C ILE A 105 -14.67 11.17 -23.58
N VAL A 106 -14.45 9.93 -23.13
CA VAL A 106 -13.56 9.61 -22.02
C VAL A 106 -12.21 9.21 -22.59
N HIS A 107 -11.17 9.94 -22.21
CA HIS A 107 -9.80 9.71 -22.61
C HIS A 107 -9.00 9.19 -21.42
N PHE A 108 -8.40 8.02 -21.57
CA PHE A 108 -7.39 7.51 -20.64
C PHE A 108 -6.00 7.87 -21.15
N GLU A 109 -5.30 8.71 -20.38
CA GLU A 109 -3.89 9.04 -20.62
C GLU A 109 -2.97 7.88 -20.27
N ASN A 110 -3.39 7.06 -19.29
CA ASN A 110 -2.72 5.85 -18.85
C ASN A 110 -3.45 4.61 -19.37
N LYS A 111 -2.80 3.83 -20.25
CA LYS A 111 -3.41 2.65 -20.88
C LYS A 111 -3.51 1.45 -19.96
N PHE A 112 -2.53 1.24 -19.08
CA PHE A 112 -2.65 0.20 -18.05
C PHE A 112 -3.82 0.51 -17.09
N PHE A 113 -4.06 1.77 -16.77
CA PHE A 113 -5.19 2.18 -15.95
C PHE A 113 -6.55 1.96 -16.64
N GLU A 114 -6.64 2.25 -17.95
CA GLU A 114 -7.80 1.88 -18.80
C GLU A 114 -8.05 0.37 -18.71
N HIS A 115 -7.01 -0.43 -18.91
CA HIS A 115 -7.08 -1.89 -18.86
C HIS A 115 -7.67 -2.35 -17.53
N ILE A 116 -7.05 -2.03 -16.39
CA ILE A 116 -7.53 -2.54 -15.09
C ILE A 116 -8.91 -2.00 -14.70
N THR A 117 -9.25 -0.76 -15.08
CA THR A 117 -10.59 -0.20 -14.85
C THR A 117 -11.67 -1.00 -15.56
N THR A 118 -11.39 -1.42 -16.80
CA THR A 118 -12.37 -2.15 -17.61
C THR A 118 -12.53 -3.61 -17.19
N GLN A 119 -11.67 -4.15 -16.31
CA GLN A 119 -11.73 -5.53 -15.87
C GLN A 119 -12.46 -5.67 -14.52
N CYS A 120 -13.77 -5.88 -14.62
CA CYS A 120 -14.69 -6.02 -13.49
C CYS A 120 -14.36 -7.16 -12.51
N TYR A 121 -13.64 -8.18 -12.98
CA TYR A 121 -13.28 -9.35 -12.17
C TYR A 121 -12.09 -9.08 -11.23
N LEU A 122 -11.39 -7.96 -11.39
CA LEU A 122 -10.24 -7.63 -10.54
C LEU A 122 -10.74 -7.19 -9.16
N THR A 123 -10.29 -7.89 -8.12
CA THR A 123 -10.81 -7.68 -6.75
C THR A 123 -9.71 -7.36 -5.75
N SER A 124 -8.48 -7.74 -6.05
CA SER A 124 -7.36 -7.69 -5.13
C SER A 124 -6.12 -7.09 -5.77
N TRP A 125 -5.20 -6.61 -4.93
CA TRP A 125 -3.89 -6.13 -5.38
C TRP A 125 -3.09 -7.20 -6.12
N LEU A 126 -3.24 -8.47 -5.72
CA LEU A 126 -2.62 -9.60 -6.40
C LEU A 126 -3.11 -9.73 -7.85
N ASP A 127 -4.40 -9.46 -8.10
CA ASP A 127 -4.94 -9.49 -9.47
C ASP A 127 -4.26 -8.41 -10.33
N ILE A 128 -4.00 -7.22 -9.77
CA ILE A 128 -3.34 -6.11 -10.47
C ILE A 128 -1.87 -6.43 -10.76
N GLU A 129 -1.16 -7.02 -9.79
CA GLU A 129 0.21 -7.49 -9.98
C GLU A 129 0.29 -8.54 -11.10
N ASN A 130 -0.68 -9.46 -11.15
CA ASN A 130 -0.78 -10.47 -12.19
C ASN A 130 -1.06 -9.83 -13.57
N GLU A 131 -1.98 -8.88 -13.67
CA GLU A 131 -2.29 -8.17 -14.93
C GLU A 131 -1.07 -7.39 -15.45
N TYR A 132 -0.32 -6.74 -14.56
CA TYR A 132 0.93 -6.08 -14.91
C TYR A 132 1.97 -7.11 -15.41
N TYR A 133 2.16 -8.21 -14.68
CA TYR A 133 3.13 -9.24 -15.04
C TYR A 133 2.79 -9.92 -16.36
N ASP A 134 1.52 -10.19 -16.63
CA ASP A 134 1.07 -10.78 -17.88
C ASP A 134 1.17 -9.80 -19.05
N THR A 135 0.92 -8.51 -18.82
CA THR A 135 1.19 -7.46 -19.82
C THR A 135 2.68 -7.41 -20.14
N LEU A 136 3.55 -7.46 -19.12
CA LEU A 136 5.00 -7.51 -19.28
C LEU A 136 5.44 -8.75 -20.08
N LYS A 137 4.92 -9.94 -19.78
CA LYS A 137 5.21 -11.16 -20.58
C LYS A 137 4.85 -11.01 -22.04
N LYS A 138 3.67 -10.45 -22.34
CA LYS A 138 3.23 -10.20 -23.72
C LYS A 138 4.21 -9.28 -24.45
N LEU A 139 4.73 -8.25 -23.77
CA LEU A 139 5.75 -7.37 -24.33
C LEU A 139 7.09 -8.09 -24.57
N LEU A 140 7.45 -9.09 -23.76
CA LEU A 140 8.66 -9.89 -24.00
C LEU A 140 8.63 -10.68 -25.31
N SER A 141 7.44 -10.97 -25.84
CA SER A 141 7.26 -11.62 -27.14
C SER A 141 7.45 -10.68 -28.35
N GLU A 142 7.58 -9.36 -28.13
CA GLU A 142 7.90 -8.40 -29.19
C GLU A 142 9.34 -8.63 -29.71
N GLU A 143 9.50 -8.91 -31.00
CA GLU A 143 10.81 -9.21 -31.61
C GLU A 143 11.73 -7.98 -31.62
N ASP A 144 11.16 -6.80 -31.95
CA ASP A 144 11.88 -5.54 -32.04
C ASP A 144 12.35 -5.09 -30.65
N ARG A 145 13.67 -5.14 -30.44
CA ARG A 145 14.28 -4.82 -29.15
C ARG A 145 14.05 -3.38 -28.71
N ILE A 146 14.04 -2.43 -29.65
CA ILE A 146 13.90 -1.00 -29.35
C ILE A 146 12.45 -0.74 -28.93
N LYS A 147 11.49 -1.17 -29.76
CA LYS A 147 10.06 -1.01 -29.44
C LYS A 147 9.67 -1.73 -28.17
N ARG A 148 10.22 -2.93 -27.94
CA ARG A 148 9.98 -3.67 -26.70
C ARG A 148 10.44 -2.86 -25.49
N ASN A 149 11.65 -2.32 -25.52
CA ASN A 149 12.18 -1.51 -24.43
C ASN A 149 11.34 -0.25 -24.18
N GLU A 150 10.95 0.47 -25.23
CA GLU A 150 10.06 1.64 -25.13
C GLU A 150 8.71 1.29 -24.49
N LYS A 151 8.08 0.18 -24.93
CA LYS A 151 6.80 -0.27 -24.36
C LYS A 151 6.92 -0.68 -22.89
N VAL A 152 8.02 -1.33 -22.51
CA VAL A 152 8.28 -1.73 -21.11
C VAL A 152 8.49 -0.50 -20.24
N ILE A 153 9.28 0.48 -20.68
CA ILE A 153 9.45 1.76 -19.96
C ILE A 153 8.10 2.43 -19.76
N LYS A 154 7.30 2.53 -20.82
CA LYS A 154 5.95 3.11 -20.74
C LYS A 154 5.04 2.35 -19.76
N LEU A 155 5.04 1.03 -19.79
CA LEU A 155 4.26 0.22 -18.85
C LEU A 155 4.66 0.47 -17.39
N ASN A 156 5.97 0.60 -17.12
CA ASN A 156 6.49 0.89 -15.78
C ASN A 156 6.08 2.29 -15.32
N GLU A 157 6.11 3.28 -16.21
CA GLU A 157 5.66 4.65 -15.94
C GLU A 157 4.16 4.69 -15.64
N GLU A 158 3.36 3.99 -16.46
CA GLU A 158 1.91 3.85 -16.27
C GLU A 158 1.57 3.15 -14.95
N PHE A 159 2.29 2.08 -14.60
CA PHE A 159 2.10 1.40 -13.31
C PHE A 159 2.51 2.29 -12.12
N SER A 160 3.64 2.99 -12.23
CA SER A 160 4.08 3.92 -11.19
C SER A 160 3.10 5.06 -10.96
N ALA A 161 2.42 5.54 -12.00
CA ALA A 161 1.34 6.52 -11.89
C ALA A 161 0.18 5.99 -11.02
N ILE A 162 -0.21 4.72 -11.19
CA ILE A 162 -1.26 4.11 -10.38
C ILE A 162 -0.80 3.89 -8.94
N THR A 163 0.47 3.54 -8.72
CA THR A 163 1.04 3.45 -7.36
C THR A 163 0.96 4.78 -6.62
N LYS A 164 1.17 5.92 -7.30
CA LYS A 164 1.02 7.25 -6.70
C LYS A 164 -0.42 7.56 -6.33
N LEU A 165 -1.38 7.26 -7.21
CA LEU A 165 -2.81 7.37 -6.89
C LEU A 165 -3.19 6.53 -5.66
N LEU A 166 -2.65 5.32 -5.57
CA LEU A 166 -2.86 4.47 -4.41
C LEU A 166 -2.25 5.08 -3.15
N GLU A 167 -1.03 5.61 -3.22
CA GLU A 167 -0.38 6.28 -2.08
C GLU A 167 -1.23 7.45 -1.57
N GLU A 168 -1.69 8.32 -2.47
CA GLU A 168 -2.58 9.45 -2.14
C GLU A 168 -3.88 8.98 -1.48
N TYR A 169 -4.50 7.93 -2.02
CA TYR A 169 -5.69 7.32 -1.45
C TYR A 169 -5.45 6.76 -0.04
N LEU A 170 -4.37 5.99 0.16
CA LEU A 170 -4.04 5.40 1.46
C LEU A 170 -3.73 6.47 2.51
N ILE A 171 -3.02 7.53 2.14
CA ILE A 171 -2.78 8.70 3.02
C ILE A 171 -4.13 9.29 3.46
N SER A 172 -5.06 9.48 2.52
CA SER A 172 -6.38 10.03 2.84
C SER A 172 -7.18 9.15 3.82
N ILE A 173 -7.04 7.82 3.74
CA ILE A 173 -7.68 6.91 4.71
C ILE A 173 -7.07 7.12 6.09
N VAL A 174 -5.74 7.12 6.19
CA VAL A 174 -5.04 7.23 7.48
C VAL A 174 -5.32 8.56 8.17
N GLU A 175 -5.43 9.65 7.40
CA GLU A 175 -5.74 10.98 7.95
C GLU A 175 -7.17 11.10 8.46
N ASN A 176 -8.12 10.41 7.82
CA ASN A 176 -9.54 10.48 8.16
C ASN A 176 -9.97 9.45 9.23
N GLU A 177 -9.24 8.35 9.37
CA GLU A 177 -9.59 7.26 10.28
C GLU A 177 -8.91 7.39 11.66
N LYS A 178 -9.70 7.24 12.72
CA LYS A 178 -9.17 7.17 14.09
C LYS A 178 -8.81 5.73 14.43
N ILE A 179 -7.58 5.33 14.12
CA ILE A 179 -7.09 3.98 14.43
C ILE A 179 -7.06 3.79 15.95
N GLN A 180 -7.88 2.87 16.46
CA GLN A 180 -7.87 2.50 17.87
C GLN A 180 -6.56 1.77 18.17
N LYS A 181 -5.75 2.36 19.05
CA LYS A 181 -4.51 1.74 19.47
C LYS A 181 -4.80 0.61 20.44
N HIS A 182 -4.53 -0.63 20.04
CA HIS A 182 -4.61 -1.76 20.94
C HIS A 182 -3.45 -1.73 21.94
N GLU A 183 -3.76 -1.68 23.24
CA GLU A 183 -2.78 -1.65 24.32
C GLU A 183 -1.82 -2.85 24.26
N SER A 184 -2.32 -4.03 23.87
CA SER A 184 -1.49 -5.23 23.69
C SER A 184 -0.45 -5.05 22.58
N ILE A 185 -0.81 -4.42 21.47
CA ILE A 185 0.09 -4.12 20.36
C ILE A 185 1.11 -3.07 20.80
N GLN A 186 0.66 -2.00 21.46
CA GLN A 186 1.58 -0.99 22.02
C GLN A 186 2.60 -1.61 22.98
N LYS A 187 2.14 -2.44 23.92
CA LYS A 187 3.02 -3.15 24.85
C LYS A 187 4.00 -4.05 24.11
N ALA A 188 3.56 -4.78 23.09
CA ALA A 188 4.44 -5.63 22.29
C ALA A 188 5.53 -4.81 21.57
N PHE A 189 5.19 -3.67 20.98
CA PHE A 189 6.16 -2.80 20.30
C PHE A 189 7.06 -2.02 21.27
N SER A 190 6.58 -1.67 22.47
CA SER A 190 7.37 -0.95 23.48
C SER A 190 8.21 -1.88 24.36
N SER A 191 7.96 -3.18 24.34
CA SER A 191 8.73 -4.16 25.11
C SER A 191 10.12 -4.41 24.49
N LEU A 192 11.13 -4.65 25.34
CA LEU A 192 12.51 -4.95 24.91
C LEU A 192 12.54 -6.16 23.98
N ILE A 193 13.30 -6.10 22.89
CA ILE A 193 13.46 -7.24 21.97
C ILE A 193 14.26 -8.33 22.67
N GLU A 194 13.72 -9.55 22.71
CA GLU A 194 14.40 -10.72 23.24
C GLU A 194 15.20 -11.41 22.12
N ILE A 195 16.26 -12.15 22.46
CA ILE A 195 17.05 -12.88 21.45
C ILE A 195 16.19 -13.93 20.73
N GLU A 196 15.17 -14.44 21.41
CA GLU A 196 14.19 -15.37 20.89
C GLU A 196 13.30 -14.76 19.79
N ASP A 197 13.10 -13.43 19.83
CA ASP A 197 12.38 -12.68 18.79
C ASP A 197 13.23 -12.52 17.52
N VAL A 198 14.55 -12.68 17.60
CA VAL A 198 15.46 -12.56 16.47
C VAL A 198 15.54 -13.87 15.71
N ALA A 199 15.27 -13.81 14.41
CA ALA A 199 15.38 -14.95 13.50
C ALA A 199 16.76 -15.62 13.63
N THR A 200 16.79 -16.95 13.74
CA THR A 200 18.02 -17.72 14.01
C THR A 200 19.17 -17.39 13.07
N SER A 201 18.88 -17.17 11.78
CA SER A 201 19.86 -16.79 10.76
C SER A 201 20.47 -15.39 10.96
N LYS A 202 19.82 -14.53 11.74
CA LYS A 202 20.22 -13.13 11.98
C LYS A 202 20.71 -12.86 13.41
N ARG A 203 20.61 -13.84 14.31
CA ARG A 203 21.08 -13.70 15.70
C ARG A 203 22.53 -13.26 15.80
N LYS A 204 23.42 -13.84 15.00
CA LYS A 204 24.84 -13.47 15.02
C LYS A 204 25.07 -12.01 14.62
N GLU A 205 24.41 -11.54 13.57
CA GLU A 205 24.49 -10.14 13.14
C GLU A 205 23.96 -9.19 14.23
N PHE A 206 22.85 -9.55 14.88
CA PHE A 206 22.28 -8.78 15.98
C PHE A 206 23.19 -8.70 17.20
N VAL A 207 23.72 -9.83 17.66
CA VAL A 207 24.66 -9.90 18.79
C VAL A 207 25.92 -9.08 18.49
N ASN A 208 26.49 -9.24 17.29
CA ASN A 208 27.65 -8.45 16.86
C ASN A 208 27.38 -6.95 16.86
N SER A 209 26.16 -6.52 16.49
CA SER A 209 25.77 -5.11 16.55
C SER A 209 25.78 -4.59 17.99
N ILE A 210 25.19 -5.34 18.93
CA ILE A 210 25.18 -4.97 20.36
C ILE A 210 26.59 -4.87 20.90
N PHE A 211 27.43 -5.87 20.65
CA PHE A 211 28.81 -5.85 21.11
C PHE A 211 29.62 -4.72 20.46
N SER A 212 29.40 -4.41 19.18
CA SER A 212 30.01 -3.25 18.54
C SER A 212 29.63 -1.94 19.25
N ASP A 213 28.39 -1.81 19.73
CA ASP A 213 27.97 -0.62 20.47
C ASP A 213 28.53 -0.61 21.90
N ILE A 214 28.56 -1.76 22.59
CA ILE A 214 29.20 -1.89 23.92
C ILE A 214 30.67 -1.49 23.84
N TYR A 215 31.41 -1.97 22.83
CA TYR A 215 32.81 -1.58 22.65
C TYR A 215 33.01 -0.10 22.29
N ARG A 216 31.97 0.57 21.77
CA ARG A 216 32.02 2.00 21.43
C ARG A 216 31.62 2.92 22.59
N PHE A 217 30.64 2.51 23.40
CA PHE A 217 29.97 3.38 24.37
C PHE A 217 30.09 2.93 25.83
N ASP A 218 30.42 1.66 26.10
CA ASP A 218 30.53 1.06 27.44
C ASP A 218 31.96 0.60 27.75
N ASN A 219 32.17 0.10 28.98
CA ASN A 219 33.45 -0.45 29.42
C ASN A 219 33.74 -1.79 28.69
N PRO A 220 34.73 -1.87 27.79
CA PRO A 220 35.03 -3.08 27.01
C PRO A 220 35.35 -4.31 27.86
N MET A 221 35.71 -4.08 29.12
CA MET A 221 36.08 -5.13 30.07
C MET A 221 34.88 -5.76 30.78
N GLU A 222 33.67 -5.18 30.70
CA GLU A 222 32.52 -5.68 31.47
C GLU A 222 32.14 -7.11 31.10
N PHE A 223 32.15 -7.45 29.81
CA PHE A 223 31.88 -8.81 29.36
C PHE A 223 32.94 -9.81 29.87
N GLU A 224 34.22 -9.45 29.75
CA GLU A 224 35.33 -10.32 30.18
C GLU A 224 35.36 -10.49 31.71
N GLU A 225 35.05 -9.44 32.46
CA GLU A 225 34.92 -9.49 33.91
C GLU A 225 33.71 -10.34 34.34
N ASP A 226 32.56 -10.19 33.70
CA ASP A 226 31.37 -11.01 34.00
C ASP A 226 31.64 -12.49 33.69
N LYS A 227 32.26 -12.77 32.54
CA LYS A 227 32.65 -14.11 32.09
C LYS A 227 33.59 -14.81 33.06
N LYS A 228 34.51 -14.06 33.68
CA LYS A 228 35.45 -14.59 34.69
C LYS A 228 34.78 -14.93 36.02
N ASN A 229 33.76 -14.16 36.39
CA ASN A 229 33.15 -14.22 37.71
C ASN A 229 31.92 -15.15 37.77
N ASP A 230 31.27 -15.43 36.65
CA ASP A 230 30.08 -16.28 36.58
C ASP A 230 30.40 -17.68 36.04
N PRO A 231 30.28 -18.75 36.85
CA PRO A 231 30.59 -20.11 36.41
C PRO A 231 29.60 -20.66 35.38
N GLN A 232 28.44 -20.01 35.11
CA GLN A 232 27.50 -20.46 34.09
C GLN A 232 28.05 -20.37 32.68
N TYR A 233 29.03 -19.50 32.42
CA TYR A 233 29.70 -19.44 31.11
C TYR A 233 30.42 -20.75 30.73
N ASN A 234 30.73 -21.62 31.70
CA ASN A 234 31.30 -22.94 31.43
C ASN A 234 30.33 -23.88 30.69
N LEU A 235 29.04 -23.55 30.63
CA LEU A 235 28.02 -24.28 29.88
C LEU A 235 27.93 -23.82 28.42
N CYS A 236 28.56 -22.69 28.07
CA CYS A 236 28.62 -22.17 26.71
C CYS A 236 29.75 -22.87 25.94
N ASN A 237 29.43 -23.52 24.83
CA ASN A 237 30.39 -24.23 23.98
C ASN A 237 31.07 -23.30 22.96
N THR A 238 30.47 -22.14 22.71
CA THR A 238 30.98 -21.16 21.74
C THR A 238 31.01 -19.75 22.33
N GLU A 239 31.82 -18.88 21.72
CA GLU A 239 31.86 -17.46 22.07
C GLU A 239 30.50 -16.80 21.80
N ASP A 240 29.84 -17.15 20.69
CA ASP A 240 28.50 -16.65 20.34
C ASP A 240 27.48 -17.02 21.46
N GLU A 241 27.53 -18.23 22.01
CA GLU A 241 26.68 -18.65 23.14
C GLU A 241 26.98 -17.86 24.42
N SER A 242 28.25 -17.56 24.68
CA SER A 242 28.68 -16.75 25.82
C SER A 242 28.17 -15.32 25.70
N GLN A 243 28.27 -14.73 24.51
CA GLN A 243 27.78 -13.39 24.21
C GLN A 243 26.25 -13.29 24.32
N ILE A 244 25.53 -14.28 23.82
CA ILE A 244 24.07 -14.40 23.97
C ILE A 244 23.70 -14.48 25.46
N TYR A 245 24.36 -15.34 26.23
CA TYR A 245 24.10 -15.47 27.67
C TYR A 245 24.35 -14.15 28.42
N PHE A 246 25.44 -13.45 28.11
CA PHE A 246 25.72 -12.13 28.70
C PHE A 246 24.59 -11.14 28.42
N ILE A 247 24.14 -11.04 27.16
CA ILE A 247 23.04 -10.15 26.76
C ILE A 247 21.75 -10.51 27.50
N GLU A 248 21.37 -11.79 27.56
CA GLU A 248 20.17 -12.24 28.27
C GLU A 248 20.23 -11.93 29.77
N LYS A 249 21.40 -12.12 30.38
CA LYS A 249 21.64 -11.80 31.79
C LYS A 249 21.46 -10.30 32.05
N LYS A 250 22.05 -9.44 31.22
CA LYS A 250 21.91 -7.99 31.33
C LYS A 250 20.48 -7.52 31.09
N LEU A 251 19.78 -8.10 30.11
CA LEU A 251 18.35 -7.81 29.87
C LEU A 251 17.49 -8.17 31.08
N LYS A 252 17.73 -9.32 31.73
CA LYS A 252 17.03 -9.73 32.96
C LYS A 252 17.32 -8.78 34.12
N GLU A 253 18.55 -8.30 34.28
CA GLU A 253 18.92 -7.29 35.29
C GLU A 253 18.19 -5.95 35.05
N ILE A 254 18.09 -5.50 33.80
CA ILE A 254 17.37 -4.27 33.44
C ILE A 254 15.87 -4.41 33.74
N LEU A 255 15.27 -5.54 33.33
CA LEU A 255 13.84 -5.82 33.58
C LEU A 255 13.55 -5.89 35.08
N SER A 256 14.38 -6.56 35.86
CA SER A 256 14.20 -6.66 37.32
C SER A 256 14.39 -5.32 38.03
N ARG A 257 15.32 -4.46 37.60
CA ARG A 257 15.44 -3.09 38.11
C ARG A 257 14.23 -2.22 37.81
N ASN A 258 13.66 -2.33 36.60
CA ASN A 258 12.46 -1.58 36.22
C ASN A 258 11.22 -2.04 36.99
N VAL A 259 11.07 -3.34 37.25
CA VAL A 259 9.98 -3.87 38.09
C VAL A 259 10.07 -3.36 39.53
N ILE A 260 11.28 -3.30 40.10
CA ILE A 260 11.51 -2.75 41.45
C ILE A 260 11.23 -1.24 41.49
N ALA A 261 11.62 -0.48 40.45
CA ALA A 261 11.35 0.95 40.37
C ALA A 261 9.84 1.27 40.34
N PHE A 262 9.02 0.43 39.69
CA PHE A 262 7.55 0.56 39.71
C PHE A 262 6.92 0.16 41.06
N GLN A 263 7.53 -0.74 41.84
CA GLN A 263 7.05 -1.11 43.17
C GLN A 263 7.37 -0.06 44.25
N ILE A 264 8.42 0.74 44.08
CA ILE A 264 8.82 1.76 45.07
C ILE A 264 7.92 3.03 44.97
N HIS A 265 7.11 3.18 43.92
CA HIS A 265 6.15 4.31 43.79
C HIS A 265 4.73 4.01 44.29
N TYR A 266 4.51 2.85 44.92
CA TYR A 266 3.25 2.50 45.58
C TYR A 266 3.50 2.07 47.04
N TYR A 267 3.99 2.98 47.86
CA TYR A 267 3.82 2.97 49.33
C TYR A 267 3.79 4.40 49.86
#